data_AF-A0A6B0THU3-F1
#
_entry.id   AF-A0A6B0THU3-F1
#
_cell.length_a   1.000
_cell.length_b   1.000
_cell.length_c   1.000
_cell.angle_alpha   90.00
_cell.angle_beta   90.00
_cell.angle_gamma   90.00
#
_symmetry.space_group_name_H-M   'P 1'
#
loop_
_entity.id
_entity.type
_entity.pdbx_description
1 polymer ?
#
loop_
_entity_poly.entity_id
_entity_poly.type
_entity_poly.pdbx_seq_one_letter_code
_entity_poly.pdbx_strand_id
1 'polypeptide(L)'
;MTQTAKSSAMAALAAIAMTAGLSGMATAQAVTECDWRTRAVNLVEPWERFSRSFSNGAVRVALIDTVEPAAAAFHLMIISPPYSEQGDPQCVVISRNASGGGFSGAYFEELVSDYDPSVGLTFSLPVQVMNQDATKFFRAQLDLTLNQATGDISGRLQ
;
A
#
# COMPACT_ATOMS: atom_id res chain seq x y z
N MET A 1 69.26 -41.59 -1.81
CA MET A 1 69.01 -40.98 -0.48
C MET A 1 68.79 -39.49 -0.72
N THR A 2 67.52 -39.07 -0.85
CA THR A 2 66.76 -38.27 0.16
C THR A 2 67.27 -36.83 0.22
N GLN A 3 66.48 -35.78 -0.01
CA GLN A 3 65.24 -35.48 0.73
C GLN A 3 64.44 -34.34 0.07
N THR A 4 63.13 -34.51 0.14
CA THR A 4 62.00 -33.68 -0.26
C THR A 4 61.93 -32.34 0.51
N ALA A 5 61.67 -31.22 -0.18
CA ALA A 5 61.34 -29.95 0.45
C ALA A 5 59.83 -29.87 0.78
N LYS A 6 59.52 -29.43 2.01
CA LYS A 6 58.19 -29.41 2.64
C LYS A 6 57.44 -28.09 2.41
N SER A 7 56.16 -28.22 2.07
CA SER A 7 54.95 -27.52 2.55
C SER A 7 54.96 -26.09 3.12
N SER A 8 54.14 -25.24 2.47
CA SER A 8 52.90 -24.60 2.97
C SER A 8 52.91 -23.24 3.72
N ALA A 9 51.79 -22.51 3.50
CA ALA A 9 51.23 -21.28 4.13
C ALA A 9 51.61 -19.96 3.42
N MET A 10 50.74 -18.99 3.11
CA MET A 10 49.43 -18.53 3.66
C MET A 10 48.72 -17.73 2.53
N ALA A 11 47.55 -18.13 2.03
CA ALA A 11 46.21 -17.69 2.44
C ALA A 11 46.05 -16.19 2.78
N ALA A 12 45.41 -15.44 1.87
CA ALA A 12 44.64 -14.24 2.20
C ALA A 12 43.40 -14.18 1.28
N LEU A 13 42.36 -14.95 1.60
CA LEU A 13 41.02 -14.73 1.09
C LEU A 13 40.46 -13.48 1.79
N ALA A 14 40.26 -12.39 1.05
CA ALA A 14 39.50 -11.26 1.52
C ALA A 14 38.01 -11.67 1.59
N ALA A 15 37.50 -11.87 2.80
CA ALA A 15 36.09 -12.11 3.05
C ALA A 15 35.30 -10.81 2.81
N ILE A 16 34.56 -10.75 1.70
CA ILE A 16 33.53 -9.74 1.48
C ILE A 16 32.35 -10.15 2.37
N ALA A 17 32.23 -9.49 3.53
CA ALA A 17 31.07 -9.62 4.40
C ALA A 17 29.87 -8.96 3.70
N MET A 18 29.00 -9.77 3.11
CA MET A 18 27.66 -9.33 2.67
C MET A 18 26.81 -9.08 3.92
N THR A 19 26.83 -7.85 4.41
CA THR A 19 25.82 -7.34 5.33
C THR A 19 24.49 -7.25 4.59
N ALA A 20 23.73 -8.34 4.61
CA ALA A 20 22.33 -8.34 4.22
C ALA A 20 21.57 -7.47 5.23
N GLY A 21 21.22 -6.25 4.82
CA GLY A 21 20.34 -5.38 5.60
C GLY A 21 19.01 -6.09 5.84
N LEU A 22 18.55 -6.09 7.09
CA LEU A 22 17.18 -6.46 7.44
C LEU A 22 16.24 -5.41 6.83
N SER A 23 15.92 -5.56 5.56
CA SER A 23 14.77 -4.90 4.96
C SER A 23 13.54 -5.51 5.62
N GLY A 24 12.86 -4.76 6.49
CA GLY A 24 11.56 -5.17 7.02
C GLY A 24 10.65 -5.56 5.86
N MET A 25 10.00 -6.73 5.94
CA MET A 25 9.06 -7.20 4.93
C MET A 25 7.83 -6.29 4.96
N ALA A 26 7.90 -5.18 4.23
CA ALA A 26 6.75 -4.35 3.98
C ALA A 26 5.74 -5.13 3.15
N THR A 27 4.54 -5.30 3.69
CA THR A 27 3.46 -5.98 2.97
C THR A 27 2.84 -4.99 2.00
N ALA A 28 2.98 -5.28 0.70
CA ALA A 28 2.29 -4.54 -0.33
C ALA A 28 0.78 -4.77 -0.17
N GLN A 29 0.02 -3.69 -0.19
CA GLN A 29 -1.44 -3.74 -0.11
C GLN A 29 -2.02 -4.16 -1.45
N ALA A 30 -3.20 -4.77 -1.44
CA ALA A 30 -3.86 -5.17 -2.67
C ALA A 30 -4.47 -3.96 -3.35
N VAL A 31 -4.11 -3.77 -4.62
CA VAL A 31 -4.65 -2.76 -5.53
C VAL A 31 -5.39 -3.54 -6.60
N THR A 32 -6.72 -3.45 -6.59
CA THR A 32 -7.58 -4.17 -7.56
C THR A 32 -8.47 -3.20 -8.28
N GLU A 33 -8.93 -3.54 -9.49
CA GLU A 33 -9.95 -2.76 -10.18
C GLU A 33 -11.21 -2.60 -9.32
N CYS A 34 -11.93 -1.50 -9.54
CA CYS A 34 -13.22 -1.27 -8.93
C CYS A 34 -14.22 -2.38 -9.26
N ASP A 35 -14.99 -2.78 -8.25
CA ASP A 35 -15.95 -3.87 -8.35
C ASP A 35 -17.20 -3.55 -7.52
N TRP A 36 -17.93 -4.58 -7.07
CA TRP A 36 -19.14 -4.40 -6.26
C TRP A 36 -18.92 -3.57 -4.98
N ARG A 37 -17.69 -3.50 -4.44
CA ARG A 37 -17.37 -2.74 -3.24
C ARG A 37 -17.55 -1.24 -3.45
N THR A 38 -17.40 -0.74 -4.67
CA THR A 38 -17.47 0.69 -4.99
C THR A 38 -18.87 1.19 -5.37
N ARG A 39 -19.90 0.38 -5.10
CA ARG A 39 -21.29 0.83 -5.21
C ARG A 39 -21.53 2.01 -4.26
N ALA A 40 -22.33 2.97 -4.70
CA ALA A 40 -22.61 4.19 -3.93
C ALA A 40 -23.14 3.92 -2.51
N VAL A 41 -23.85 2.80 -2.31
CA VAL A 41 -24.35 2.37 -0.99
C VAL A 41 -23.25 2.04 0.04
N ASN A 42 -22.02 1.80 -0.41
CA ASN A 42 -20.88 1.50 0.46
C ASN A 42 -19.98 2.73 0.67
N LEU A 43 -20.29 3.88 0.05
CA LEU A 43 -19.57 5.12 0.35
C LEU A 43 -19.93 5.56 1.76
N VAL A 44 -18.90 5.86 2.56
CA VAL A 44 -19.14 6.29 3.94
C VAL A 44 -19.78 7.68 3.96
N GLU A 45 -20.89 7.81 4.69
CA GLU A 45 -21.62 9.06 4.89
C GLU A 45 -21.03 9.89 6.05
N PRO A 46 -21.03 11.24 5.96
CA PRO A 46 -21.40 12.04 4.80
C PRO A 46 -20.28 12.08 3.76
N TRP A 47 -20.63 12.01 2.48
CA TRP A 47 -19.65 11.88 1.39
C TRP A 47 -18.62 13.02 1.36
N GLU A 48 -19.02 14.25 1.68
CA GLU A 48 -18.13 15.42 1.69
C GLU A 48 -17.03 15.32 2.75
N ARG A 49 -17.24 14.50 3.78
CA ARG A 49 -16.28 14.26 4.88
C ARG A 49 -15.38 13.06 4.59
N PHE A 50 -15.90 12.06 3.88
CA PHE A 50 -15.22 10.79 3.61
C PHE A 50 -14.81 10.58 2.15
N SER A 51 -14.86 11.65 1.36
CA SER A 51 -14.25 11.72 0.04
C SER A 51 -13.51 13.05 -0.14
N ARG A 52 -12.37 13.01 -0.83
CA ARG A 52 -11.53 14.19 -1.08
C ARG A 52 -10.99 14.15 -2.49
N SER A 53 -10.86 15.34 -3.09
CA SER A 53 -10.26 15.53 -4.41
C SER A 53 -8.86 16.14 -4.28
N PHE A 54 -7.97 15.72 -5.16
CA PHE A 54 -6.57 16.14 -5.26
C PHE A 54 -6.24 16.47 -6.71
N SER A 55 -5.08 17.09 -6.93
CA SER A 55 -4.57 17.39 -8.28
C SER A 55 -5.60 18.14 -9.13
N ASN A 56 -6.15 19.24 -8.61
CA ASN A 56 -7.20 20.05 -9.25
C ASN A 56 -8.46 19.25 -9.64
N GLY A 57 -8.81 18.22 -8.87
CA GLY A 57 -10.01 17.41 -9.11
C GLY A 57 -9.80 16.20 -10.02
N ALA A 58 -8.58 15.98 -10.51
CA ALA A 58 -8.25 14.83 -11.35
C ALA A 58 -8.22 13.51 -10.55
N VAL A 59 -7.80 13.57 -9.28
CA VAL A 59 -7.72 12.39 -8.39
C VAL A 59 -8.77 12.53 -7.30
N ARG A 60 -9.55 11.47 -7.06
CA ARG A 60 -10.52 11.38 -5.97
C ARG A 60 -10.22 10.16 -5.12
N VAL A 61 -10.21 10.35 -3.81
CA VAL A 61 -10.09 9.26 -2.83
C VAL A 61 -11.36 9.25 -1.99
N ALA A 62 -11.98 8.08 -1.82
CA ALA A 62 -13.16 7.91 -0.98
C ALA A 62 -13.00 6.70 -0.06
N LEU A 63 -13.56 6.79 1.14
CA LEU A 63 -13.66 5.67 2.06
C LEU A 63 -14.87 4.80 1.70
N ILE A 64 -14.62 3.49 1.67
CA ILE A 64 -15.63 2.46 1.46
C ILE A 64 -15.79 1.67 2.75
N ASP A 65 -17.04 1.37 3.11
CA ASP A 65 -17.41 0.46 4.19
C ASP A 65 -18.38 -0.59 3.65
N THR A 66 -17.93 -1.84 3.56
CA THR A 66 -18.77 -2.97 3.14
C THR A 66 -19.63 -3.55 4.26
N VAL A 67 -19.61 -2.93 5.44
CA VAL A 67 -20.27 -3.31 6.71
C VAL A 67 -19.69 -4.60 7.30
N GLU A 68 -19.64 -5.67 6.52
CA GLU A 68 -19.10 -6.96 6.93
C GLU A 68 -18.05 -7.49 5.93
N PRO A 69 -17.09 -8.31 6.39
CA PRO A 69 -16.86 -8.67 7.80
C PRO A 69 -16.28 -7.47 8.58
N ALA A 70 -16.76 -7.21 9.79
CA ALA A 70 -16.36 -6.01 10.58
C ALA A 70 -14.83 -5.86 10.73
N ALA A 71 -14.09 -6.98 10.81
CA ALA A 71 -12.64 -6.97 10.90
C ALA A 71 -11.91 -6.57 9.60
N ALA A 72 -12.62 -6.42 8.48
CA ALA A 72 -12.04 -6.15 7.17
C ALA A 72 -12.99 -5.36 6.23
N ALA A 73 -13.91 -4.57 6.79
CA ALA A 73 -14.96 -3.89 6.03
C ALA A 73 -14.49 -2.61 5.31
N PHE A 74 -13.40 -1.99 5.78
CA PHE A 74 -12.97 -0.70 5.27
C PHE A 74 -11.98 -0.83 4.12
N HIS A 75 -12.20 -0.07 3.05
CA HIS A 75 -11.32 0.03 1.88
C HIS A 75 -11.20 1.48 1.43
N LEU A 76 -10.19 1.78 0.60
CA LEU A 76 -10.16 3.05 -0.12
C LEU A 76 -10.49 2.82 -1.60
N MET A 77 -11.34 3.66 -2.16
CA MET A 77 -11.50 3.80 -3.60
C MET A 77 -10.67 4.98 -4.08
N ILE A 78 -9.89 4.77 -5.15
CA ILE A 78 -9.15 5.83 -5.84
C ILE A 78 -9.61 5.88 -7.29
N ILE A 79 -10.07 7.05 -7.71
CA ILE A 79 -10.37 7.37 -9.11
C ILE A 79 -9.34 8.38 -9.58
N SER A 80 -8.60 8.08 -10.65
CA SER A 80 -7.50 8.90 -11.13
C SER A 80 -7.27 8.76 -12.64
N PRO A 81 -6.44 9.60 -13.27
CA PRO A 81 -5.86 9.33 -14.60
C PRO A 81 -4.86 8.17 -14.51
N PRO A 82 -4.51 7.49 -15.63
CA PRO A 82 -4.86 7.84 -16.99
C PRO A 82 -6.33 7.59 -17.30
N TYR A 83 -6.82 8.29 -18.32
CA TYR A 83 -8.14 8.05 -18.89
C TYR A 83 -8.01 7.07 -20.06
N SER A 84 -9.01 6.21 -20.24
CA SER A 84 -9.12 5.36 -21.43
C SER A 84 -9.32 6.21 -22.68
N GLU A 85 -9.23 5.59 -23.86
CA GLU A 85 -9.59 6.23 -25.13
C GLU A 85 -11.05 6.72 -25.16
N GLN A 86 -11.92 6.13 -24.33
CA GLN A 86 -13.32 6.52 -24.15
C GLN A 86 -13.50 7.64 -23.11
N GLY A 87 -12.43 8.02 -22.41
CA GLY A 87 -12.45 9.04 -21.36
C GLY A 87 -12.78 8.51 -19.97
N ASP A 88 -12.86 7.20 -19.77
CA ASP A 88 -13.11 6.61 -18.45
C ASP A 88 -11.84 6.74 -17.58
N PRO A 89 -11.93 7.23 -16.33
CA PRO A 89 -10.78 7.24 -15.44
C PRO A 89 -10.41 5.81 -15.00
N GLN A 90 -9.17 5.58 -14.61
CA GLN A 90 -8.86 4.39 -13.81
C GLN A 90 -9.60 4.46 -12.47
N CYS A 91 -10.03 3.29 -11.99
CA CYS A 91 -10.73 3.13 -10.73
C CYS A 91 -10.17 1.90 -10.02
N VAL A 92 -9.60 2.10 -8.83
CA VAL A 92 -9.05 1.01 -8.02
C VAL A 92 -9.59 1.02 -6.60
N VAL A 93 -9.55 -0.17 -5.98
CA VAL A 93 -9.82 -0.40 -4.58
C VAL A 93 -8.53 -0.84 -3.89
N ILE A 94 -8.20 -0.17 -2.79
CA ILE A 94 -7.10 -0.52 -1.91
C ILE A 94 -7.63 -1.36 -0.75
N SER A 95 -7.12 -2.58 -0.62
CA SER A 95 -7.49 -3.52 0.44
C SER A 95 -6.26 -4.00 1.19
N ARG A 96 -6.46 -4.53 2.40
CA ARG A 96 -5.36 -4.97 3.25
C ARG A 96 -4.56 -6.12 2.64
N ASN A 97 -5.23 -7.00 1.91
CA ASN A 97 -4.61 -8.19 1.34
C ASN A 97 -5.27 -8.64 0.03
N ALA A 98 -4.58 -9.50 -0.70
CA ALA A 98 -4.99 -10.00 -2.02
C ALA A 98 -6.24 -10.89 -1.99
N SER A 99 -6.64 -11.43 -0.84
CA SER A 99 -7.90 -12.16 -0.69
C SER A 99 -9.13 -11.25 -0.66
N GLY A 100 -8.93 -9.93 -0.79
CA GLY A 100 -10.02 -8.95 -0.85
C GLY A 100 -10.47 -8.43 0.52
N GLY A 101 -9.86 -8.87 1.61
CA GLY A 101 -10.16 -8.34 2.94
C GLY A 101 -9.58 -6.93 3.15
N GLY A 102 -10.41 -6.00 3.61
CA GLY A 102 -10.03 -4.65 3.96
C GLY A 102 -9.40 -4.50 5.35
N PHE A 103 -9.51 -3.28 5.85
CA PHE A 103 -9.08 -2.84 7.18
C PHE A 103 -10.25 -2.95 8.16
N SER A 104 -9.96 -3.07 9.46
CA SER A 104 -10.98 -3.09 10.52
C SER A 104 -11.50 -1.69 10.86
N GLY A 105 -10.79 -0.65 10.41
CA GLY A 105 -11.14 0.76 10.58
C GLY A 105 -10.22 1.64 9.75
N ALA A 106 -10.66 2.87 9.48
CA ALA A 106 -9.87 3.87 8.76
C ALA A 106 -10.15 5.27 9.33
N TYR A 107 -9.10 6.03 9.63
CA TYR A 107 -9.21 7.36 10.24
C TYR A 107 -9.13 8.43 9.15
N PHE A 108 -10.10 8.45 8.23
CA PHE A 108 -10.04 9.23 6.99
C PHE A 108 -9.85 10.74 7.18
N GLU A 109 -10.33 11.29 8.30
CA GLU A 109 -10.13 12.70 8.65
C GLU A 109 -8.65 13.06 8.86
N GLU A 110 -7.83 12.05 9.17
CA GLU A 110 -6.38 12.18 9.36
C GLU A 110 -5.61 11.88 8.06
N LEU A 111 -6.29 11.73 6.92
CA LEU A 111 -5.66 11.56 5.61
C LEU A 111 -4.81 12.78 5.27
N VAL A 112 -3.50 12.57 5.15
CA VAL A 112 -2.57 13.57 4.62
C VAL A 112 -2.09 13.17 3.24
N SER A 113 -1.77 14.16 2.42
CA SER A 113 -1.25 13.96 1.07
C SER A 113 -0.07 14.89 0.81
N ASP A 114 0.89 14.42 0.03
CA ASP A 114 2.00 15.23 -0.45
C ASP A 114 2.33 14.88 -1.90
N TYR A 115 2.99 15.80 -2.60
CA TYR A 115 3.37 15.63 -4.01
C TYR A 115 4.88 15.77 -4.19
N ASP A 116 5.50 14.73 -4.74
CA ASP A 116 6.89 14.73 -5.18
C ASP A 116 6.93 14.45 -6.70
N PRO A 117 7.49 15.34 -7.53
CA PRO A 117 7.53 15.14 -8.98
C PRO A 117 8.34 13.91 -9.43
N SER A 118 9.23 13.38 -8.59
CA SER A 118 10.02 12.17 -8.85
C SER A 118 9.32 10.87 -8.47
N VAL A 119 8.26 10.93 -7.66
CA VAL A 119 7.53 9.75 -7.14
C VAL A 119 6.06 9.76 -7.54
N GLY A 120 5.39 10.90 -7.40
CA GLY A 120 3.97 11.12 -7.66
C GLY A 120 3.23 11.71 -6.46
N LEU A 121 1.92 11.49 -6.45
CA LEU A 121 1.05 11.87 -5.33
C LEU A 121 1.08 10.77 -4.28
N THR A 122 1.39 11.15 -3.05
CA THR A 122 1.44 10.23 -1.91
C THR A 122 0.29 10.52 -0.95
N PHE A 123 -0.17 9.47 -0.27
CA PHE A 123 -1.18 9.56 0.76
C PHE A 123 -0.71 8.78 1.97
N SER A 124 -0.95 9.32 3.16
CA SER A 124 -0.72 8.60 4.41
C SER A 124 -1.99 8.64 5.24
N LEU A 125 -2.51 7.46 5.56
CA LEU A 125 -3.77 7.28 6.28
C LEU A 125 -3.58 6.33 7.46
N PRO A 126 -3.87 6.77 8.69
CA PRO A 126 -3.96 5.82 9.79
C PRO A 126 -5.15 4.87 9.56
N VAL A 127 -4.92 3.58 9.78
CA VAL A 127 -5.93 2.52 9.68
C VAL A 127 -5.91 1.65 10.93
N GLN A 128 -6.94 0.83 11.10
CA GLN A 128 -6.99 -0.20 12.12
C GLN A 128 -6.95 -1.59 11.48
N VAL A 129 -6.16 -2.48 12.05
CA VAL A 129 -6.03 -3.87 11.60
C VAL A 129 -6.20 -4.83 12.76
N MET A 130 -6.86 -5.95 12.50
CA MET A 130 -6.95 -7.05 13.45
C MET A 130 -5.68 -7.92 13.39
N ASN A 131 -5.18 -8.38 14.54
CA ASN A 131 -4.10 -9.38 14.56
C ASN A 131 -4.54 -10.70 13.93
N GLN A 132 -3.56 -11.54 13.62
CA GLN A 132 -3.77 -12.87 13.03
C GLN A 132 -4.65 -13.77 13.90
N ASP A 133 -4.56 -13.65 15.23
CA ASP A 133 -5.37 -14.43 16.17
C ASP A 133 -6.81 -13.91 16.33
N ALA A 134 -7.20 -12.85 15.60
CA ALA A 134 -8.54 -12.27 15.63
C ALA A 134 -9.05 -11.81 17.01
N THR A 135 -8.14 -11.40 17.90
CA THR A 135 -8.46 -11.05 19.30
C THR A 135 -8.24 -9.58 19.63
N LYS A 136 -7.48 -8.86 18.81
CA LYS A 136 -7.06 -7.48 19.09
C LYS A 136 -7.00 -6.65 17.81
N PHE A 137 -7.28 -5.36 17.96
CA PHE A 137 -7.14 -4.37 16.91
C PHE A 137 -6.01 -3.40 17.22
N PHE A 138 -5.25 -3.04 16.20
CA PHE A 138 -4.08 -2.18 16.31
C PHE A 138 -4.16 -1.08 15.26
N ARG A 139 -3.66 0.09 15.63
CA ARG A 139 -3.46 1.17 14.66
C ARG A 139 -2.20 0.89 13.86
N ALA A 140 -2.29 1.10 12.55
CA ALA A 140 -1.18 0.98 11.60
C ALA A 140 -1.23 2.17 10.63
N GLN A 141 -0.14 2.41 9.91
CA GLN A 141 -0.09 3.46 8.90
C GLN A 141 -0.18 2.86 7.50
N LEU A 142 -1.17 3.29 6.72
CA LEU A 142 -1.28 2.97 5.30
C LEU A 142 -0.65 4.10 4.49
N ASP A 143 0.46 3.79 3.82
CA ASP A 143 1.10 4.70 2.87
C ASP A 143 0.78 4.26 1.45
N LEU A 144 0.27 5.19 0.65
CA LEU A 144 -0.05 4.97 -0.77
C LEU A 144 0.75 5.90 -1.65
N THR A 145 1.04 5.44 -2.86
CA THR A 145 1.68 6.23 -3.90
C THR A 145 0.93 6.03 -5.21
N LEU A 146 0.53 7.13 -5.83
CA LEU A 146 0.01 7.21 -7.18
C LEU A 146 1.07 7.91 -8.05
N ASN A 147 1.69 7.16 -8.95
CA ASN A 147 2.49 7.75 -10.02
C ASN A 147 1.53 8.36 -11.07
N GLN A 148 1.42 9.68 -11.09
CA GLN A 148 0.45 10.35 -11.98
C GLN A 148 0.85 10.30 -13.47
N ALA A 149 2.09 9.95 -13.80
CA ALA A 149 2.55 9.82 -15.19
C ALA A 149 2.19 8.46 -15.79
N THR A 150 2.26 7.39 -15.00
CA THR A 150 1.94 6.02 -15.46
C THR A 150 0.55 5.55 -15.06
N GLY A 151 -0.01 6.13 -13.99
CA GLY A 151 -1.21 5.64 -13.34
C GLY A 151 -0.96 4.57 -12.30
N ASP A 152 0.28 4.12 -12.10
CA ASP A 152 0.57 3.04 -11.16
C ASP A 152 0.24 3.46 -9.73
N ILE A 153 -0.48 2.59 -9.03
CA ILE A 153 -0.82 2.77 -7.62
C ILE A 153 -0.20 1.63 -6.83
N SER A 154 0.45 1.97 -5.72
CA SER A 154 0.96 1.01 -4.76
C SER A 154 0.61 1.42 -3.34
N GLY A 155 0.55 0.44 -2.45
CA GLY A 155 0.28 0.68 -1.04
C GLY A 155 1.16 -0.17 -0.14
N ARG A 156 1.47 0.36 1.03
CA ARG A 156 2.28 -0.29 2.05
C ARG A 156 1.64 -0.06 3.42
N LEU A 157 1.56 -1.12 4.22
CA LEU A 157 1.21 -1.02 5.63
C LEU A 157 2.48 -1.02 6.47
N GLN A 158 2.59 -0.06 7.40
CA GLN A 158 3.69 0.09 8.37
C GLN A 158 3.28 -0.43 9.75
#